data_AF-A0AAN7MVP3-F1
#
_entry.id   AF-A0AAN7MVP3-F1
#
_cell.length_a   1.000
_cell.length_b   1.000
_cell.length_c   1.000
_cell.angle_alpha   90.00
_cell.angle_beta   90.00
_cell.angle_gamma   90.00
#
_symmetry.space_group_name_H-M   'P 1'
#
loop_
_entity.id
_entity.type
_entity.pdbx_description
1 polymer ?
#
loop_
_entity_poly.entity_id
_entity_poly.type
_entity_poly.pdbx_seq_one_letter_code
_entity_poly.pdbx_strand_id
1 'polypeptide(L)'
;MFASLLHDHVWLVILVGYTSLKTLSSSLCYNQMDIIEMLMHLCNSVEKKYVKKCKRMVFEYGPLVLANAEQFLEAQDLCTTLHACKLDAISAQPSSNEITKGLSES
;
A
#
# COMPACT_ATOMS: atom_id res chain seq x y z
N MET A 1 36.22 30.41 -9.55
CA MET A 1 36.58 28.99 -9.32
C MET A 1 36.22 28.60 -7.89
N PHE A 2 34.94 28.45 -7.52
CA PHE A 2 34.49 27.83 -6.24
C PHE A 2 32.97 27.53 -6.32
N ALA A 3 32.53 26.64 -7.22
CA ALA A 3 31.10 26.34 -7.42
C ALA A 3 30.78 24.83 -7.56
N SER A 4 31.67 23.92 -7.13
CA SER A 4 31.53 22.48 -7.42
C SER A 4 31.79 21.54 -6.24
N LEU A 5 31.56 21.99 -4.99
CA LEU A 5 31.82 21.16 -3.80
C LEU A 5 30.62 21.01 -2.84
N LEU A 6 29.43 21.49 -3.22
CA LEU A 6 28.19 21.30 -2.43
C LEU A 6 27.12 20.47 -3.14
N HIS A 7 27.39 19.95 -4.34
CA HIS A 7 26.41 19.18 -5.12
C HIS A 7 26.45 17.67 -4.81
N ASP A 8 27.60 17.13 -4.42
CA ASP A 8 27.73 15.69 -4.12
C ASP A 8 27.11 15.29 -2.78
N HIS A 9 27.28 16.10 -1.73
CA HIS A 9 26.70 15.81 -0.42
C HIS A 9 25.18 15.94 -0.42
N VAL A 10 24.63 16.89 -1.17
CA VAL A 10 23.18 17.04 -1.31
C VAL A 10 22.61 15.83 -2.04
N TRP A 11 23.25 15.34 -3.10
CA TRP A 11 22.79 14.15 -3.82
C TRP A 11 22.93 12.88 -2.98
N LEU A 12 24.01 12.72 -2.22
CA LEU A 12 24.17 11.63 -1.24
C LEU A 12 23.11 11.70 -0.13
N VAL A 13 22.81 12.87 0.42
CA VAL A 13 21.77 13.04 1.45
C VAL A 13 20.38 12.79 0.87
N ILE A 14 20.12 13.21 -0.37
CA ILE A 14 18.86 12.91 -1.06
C ILE A 14 18.74 11.42 -1.37
N LEU A 15 19.81 10.75 -1.83
CA LEU A 15 19.79 9.30 -2.09
C LEU A 15 19.71 8.48 -0.81
N VAL A 16 20.50 8.79 0.21
CA VAL A 16 20.48 8.12 1.52
C VAL A 16 19.15 8.40 2.23
N GLY A 17 18.62 9.62 2.11
CA GLY A 17 17.31 10.00 2.60
C GLY A 17 16.17 9.30 1.86
N TYR A 18 16.23 9.22 0.53
CA TYR A 18 15.26 8.53 -0.32
C TYR A 18 15.28 7.01 -0.12
N THR A 19 16.47 6.41 -0.01
CA THR A 19 16.60 4.98 0.30
C THR A 19 16.14 4.67 1.72
N SER A 20 16.44 5.52 2.69
CA SER A 20 15.90 5.40 4.05
C SER A 20 14.38 5.56 4.08
N LEU A 21 13.84 6.56 3.37
CA LEU A 21 12.40 6.80 3.28
C LEU A 21 11.67 5.66 2.55
N LYS A 22 12.25 5.11 1.47
CA LYS A 22 11.75 3.88 0.82
C LYS A 22 11.78 2.68 1.75
N THR A 23 12.84 2.52 2.54
CA THR A 23 12.99 1.41 3.50
C THR A 23 11.99 1.52 4.65
N LEU A 24 11.70 2.74 5.12
CA LEU A 24 10.64 2.98 6.09
C LEU A 24 9.24 2.74 5.48
N SER A 25 9.01 3.12 4.23
CA SER A 25 7.76 2.83 3.50
C SER A 25 7.53 1.33 3.30
N SER A 26 8.57 0.56 2.97
CA SER A 26 8.48 -0.90 2.83
C SER A 26 8.27 -1.61 4.18
N SER A 27 8.58 -0.95 5.30
CA SER A 27 8.35 -1.49 6.64
C SER A 27 6.91 -1.25 7.16
N LEU A 28 6.16 -0.33 6.53
CA LEU A 28 4.75 -0.03 6.81
C LEU A 28 3.79 -0.62 5.76
N CYS A 29 4.32 -1.15 4.66
CA CYS A 29 3.53 -1.94 3.72
C CYS A 29 3.55 -3.39 4.17
N TYR A 30 2.37 -3.98 4.30
CA TYR A 30 2.20 -5.42 4.46
C TYR A 30 3.11 -6.22 3.50
N ASN A 31 3.74 -7.29 3.97
CA ASN A 31 4.66 -8.04 3.12
C ASN A 31 3.87 -8.83 2.08
N GLN A 32 4.40 -8.94 0.86
CA GLN A 32 3.84 -9.76 -0.24
C GLN A 32 3.27 -11.11 0.23
N MET A 33 3.97 -11.79 1.14
CA MET A 33 3.57 -13.10 1.67
C MET A 33 2.37 -13.07 2.62
N ASP A 34 2.29 -12.09 3.54
CA ASP A 34 1.20 -11.98 4.53
C ASP A 34 -0.16 -11.82 3.84
N ILE A 35 -0.13 -11.25 2.65
CA ILE A 35 -1.28 -10.87 1.84
C ILE A 35 -1.82 -12.06 1.10
N ILE A 36 -0.91 -12.81 0.49
CA ILE A 36 -1.22 -14.06 -0.16
C ILE A 36 -1.77 -15.03 0.88
N GLU A 37 -1.22 -15.05 2.09
CA GLU A 37 -1.77 -15.84 3.20
C GLU A 37 -3.19 -15.40 3.57
N MET A 38 -3.43 -14.10 3.76
CA MET A 38 -4.76 -13.57 4.02
C MET A 38 -5.75 -13.90 2.89
N LEU A 39 -5.38 -13.71 1.63
CA LEU A 39 -6.22 -14.03 0.47
C LEU A 39 -6.49 -15.54 0.38
N MET A 40 -5.49 -16.38 0.68
CA MET A 40 -5.65 -17.83 0.75
C MET A 40 -6.63 -18.25 1.86
N HIS A 41 -6.66 -17.54 2.98
CA HIS A 41 -7.63 -17.76 4.04
C HIS A 41 -9.03 -17.30 3.63
N LEU A 42 -9.16 -16.14 3.00
CA LEU A 42 -10.43 -15.62 2.48
C LEU A 42 -11.05 -16.54 1.42
N CYS A 43 -10.23 -17.24 0.63
CA CYS A 43 -10.71 -18.27 -0.28
C CYS A 43 -11.43 -19.44 0.41
N ASN A 44 -11.36 -19.59 1.74
CA ASN A 44 -12.18 -20.59 2.46
C ASN A 44 -13.63 -20.13 2.65
N SER A 45 -13.89 -18.82 2.51
CA SER A 45 -15.22 -18.21 2.68
C SER A 45 -16.04 -18.13 1.39
N VAL A 46 -15.42 -18.39 0.22
CA VAL A 46 -16.18 -18.49 -1.04
C VAL A 46 -16.99 -19.79 -1.09
N GLU A 47 -17.98 -19.88 -1.98
CA GLU A 47 -18.75 -21.12 -2.16
C GLU A 47 -17.82 -22.32 -2.32
N LYS A 48 -18.15 -23.45 -1.68
CA LYS A 48 -17.31 -24.67 -1.65
C LYS A 48 -16.78 -25.10 -3.02
N LYS A 49 -17.59 -24.93 -4.08
CA LYS A 49 -17.24 -25.27 -5.46
C LYS A 49 -16.10 -24.42 -6.05
N TYR A 50 -15.86 -23.23 -5.50
CA TYR A 50 -14.85 -22.27 -5.99
C TYR A 50 -13.58 -22.20 -5.16
N VAL A 51 -13.55 -22.76 -3.94
CA VAL A 51 -12.38 -22.69 -3.04
C VAL A 51 -11.08 -23.09 -3.73
N LYS A 52 -11.06 -24.22 -4.45
CA LYS A 52 -9.86 -24.68 -5.19
C LYS A 52 -9.45 -23.70 -6.29
N LYS A 53 -10.42 -23.16 -7.04
CA LYS A 53 -10.16 -22.19 -8.12
C LYS A 53 -9.64 -20.87 -7.55
N CYS A 54 -10.24 -20.38 -6.46
CA CYS A 54 -9.81 -19.19 -5.75
C CYS A 54 -8.35 -19.31 -5.29
N LYS A 55 -8.00 -20.39 -4.57
CA LYS A 55 -6.63 -20.61 -4.09
C LYS A 55 -5.61 -20.69 -5.23
N ARG A 56 -5.98 -21.34 -6.34
CA ARG A 56 -5.14 -21.38 -7.55
C ARG A 56 -4.91 -19.97 -8.10
N MET A 57 -5.96 -19.16 -8.24
CA MET A 57 -5.84 -17.79 -8.74
C MET A 57 -4.96 -16.93 -7.84
N VAL A 58 -5.14 -17.02 -6.53
CA VAL A 58 -4.33 -16.28 -5.54
C VAL A 58 -2.86 -16.69 -5.65
N PHE A 59 -2.56 -17.98 -5.79
CA PHE A 59 -1.18 -18.45 -5.89
C PHE A 59 -0.52 -18.10 -7.23
N GLU A 60 -1.22 -18.28 -8.35
CA GLU A 60 -0.68 -18.05 -9.70
C GLU A 60 -0.55 -16.56 -10.04
N TYR A 61 -1.54 -15.75 -9.67
CA TYR A 61 -1.61 -14.35 -10.08
C TYR A 61 -1.36 -13.36 -8.94
N GLY A 62 -1.59 -13.75 -7.70
CA GLY A 62 -1.45 -12.85 -6.54
C GLY A 62 -0.08 -12.17 -6.49
N PRO A 63 1.05 -12.89 -6.49
CA PRO A 63 2.38 -12.29 -6.43
C PRO A 63 2.68 -11.34 -7.60
N LEU A 64 2.23 -11.70 -8.80
CA LEU A 64 2.41 -10.88 -10.00
C LEU A 64 1.62 -9.57 -9.90
N VAL A 65 0.35 -9.65 -9.51
CA VAL A 65 -0.50 -8.47 -9.32
C VAL A 65 0.08 -7.56 -8.25
N LEU A 66 0.60 -8.14 -7.16
CA LEU A 66 1.18 -7.41 -6.05
C LEU A 66 2.50 -6.71 -6.42
N ALA A 67 3.40 -7.38 -7.16
CA ALA A 67 4.63 -6.77 -7.65
C ALA A 67 4.36 -5.63 -8.65
N ASN A 68 3.38 -5.82 -9.53
CA ASN A 68 2.94 -4.79 -10.47
C ASN A 68 2.21 -3.64 -9.76
N ALA A 69 1.48 -3.94 -8.69
CA ALA A 69 0.80 -2.94 -7.89
C ALA A 69 1.83 -2.00 -7.26
N GLU A 70 2.87 -2.49 -6.59
CA GLU A 70 3.90 -1.64 -5.94
C GLU A 70 4.43 -0.54 -6.88
N GLN A 71 4.70 -0.87 -8.14
CA GLN A 71 5.17 0.09 -9.14
C GLN A 71 4.13 1.17 -9.48
N PHE A 72 2.84 0.81 -9.46
CA PHE A 72 1.73 1.74 -9.64
C PHE A 72 1.47 2.57 -8.38
N LEU A 73 1.57 1.93 -7.21
CA LEU A 73 1.34 2.49 -5.88
C LEU A 73 2.39 3.56 -5.52
N GLU A 74 3.66 3.37 -5.88
CA GLU A 74 4.71 4.37 -5.66
C GLU A 74 4.49 5.67 -6.48
N ALA A 75 3.77 5.59 -7.61
CA ALA A 75 3.60 6.69 -8.54
C ALA A 75 2.31 7.49 -8.33
N GLN A 76 1.35 6.99 -7.54
CA GLN A 76 0.01 7.56 -7.42
C GLN A 76 -0.45 7.65 -5.95
N ASP A 77 -1.07 8.77 -5.56
CA ASP A 77 -1.78 8.85 -4.29
C ASP A 77 -3.02 7.95 -4.37
N LEU A 78 -2.85 6.71 -3.90
CA LEU A 78 -3.86 5.67 -3.94
C LEU A 78 -5.08 6.01 -3.12
N CYS A 79 -4.91 6.78 -2.05
CA CYS A 79 -6.03 7.13 -1.20
C CYS A 79 -7.02 8.00 -1.96
N THR A 80 -6.52 8.95 -2.75
CA THR A 80 -7.34 9.76 -3.66
C THR A 80 -7.83 8.95 -4.86
N THR A 81 -6.98 8.11 -5.45
CA THR A 81 -7.31 7.30 -6.64
C THR A 81 -8.43 6.29 -6.36
N LEU A 82 -8.36 5.61 -5.22
CA LEU A 82 -9.39 4.68 -4.74
C LEU A 82 -10.60 5.40 -4.15
N HIS A 83 -10.60 6.75 -4.14
CA HIS A 83 -11.60 7.58 -3.46
C HIS A 83 -11.80 7.19 -1.98
N ALA A 84 -10.74 6.66 -1.35
CA ALA A 84 -10.71 6.26 0.06
C ALA A 84 -10.43 7.45 0.97
N CYS A 85 -9.76 8.49 0.46
CA CYS A 85 -9.59 9.76 1.16
C CYS A 85 -10.73 10.71 0.80
N LYS A 86 -11.33 11.32 1.82
CA LYS A 86 -12.22 12.45 1.63
C LYS A 86 -11.37 13.66 1.25
N LEU A 87 -11.72 14.35 0.16
CA LEU A 87 -11.17 15.67 -0.12
C LEU A 87 -11.71 16.63 0.94
N ASP A 88 -11.02 16.74 2.06
CA ASP A 88 -11.34 17.73 3.06
C ASP A 88 -11.06 19.12 2.47
N ALA A 89 -12.12 19.81 2.05
CA ALA A 89 -12.06 21.25 1.85
C ALA A 89 -11.67 21.87 3.20
N ILE A 90 -10.46 22.43 3.25
CA ILE A 90 -9.80 23.01 4.41
C ILE A 90 -10.74 23.86 5.27
N SER A 91 -10.96 23.44 6.51
CA SER A 91 -11.24 24.31 7.65
C SER A 91 -10.89 23.59 8.95
N ALA A 92 -10.29 24.31 9.89
CA ALA A 92 -9.38 23.83 10.93
C ALA A 92 -10.00 22.99 12.09
N GLN A 93 -9.35 21.85 12.39
CA GLN A 93 -9.25 21.07 13.66
C GLN A 93 -10.54 20.48 14.31
N PRO A 94 -10.46 19.54 15.28
CA PRO A 94 -9.70 18.28 15.39
C PRO A 94 -10.58 17.06 15.82
N SER A 95 -9.99 15.85 15.80
CA SER A 95 -10.29 14.71 16.71
C SER A 95 -11.54 13.83 16.53
N SER A 96 -11.25 12.53 16.31
CA SER A 96 -11.88 11.32 16.90
C SER A 96 -13.34 11.03 16.57
N ASN A 97 -13.60 9.83 16.01
CA ASN A 97 -14.81 8.97 16.14
C ASN A 97 -15.74 8.72 14.93
N GLU A 98 -15.34 7.86 13.96
CA GLU A 98 -16.36 6.99 13.31
C GLU A 98 -15.77 5.66 12.77
N ILE A 99 -15.28 4.82 13.69
CA ILE A 99 -15.10 3.38 13.46
C ILE A 99 -16.17 2.64 14.29
N THR A 100 -17.46 2.81 13.98
CA THR A 100 -18.54 2.02 14.62
C THR A 100 -19.79 1.80 13.77
N LYS A 101 -19.78 1.99 12.44
CA LYS A 101 -20.97 1.66 11.62
C LYS A 101 -20.68 0.92 10.32
N GLY A 102 -20.16 -0.30 10.48
CA GLY A 102 -20.03 -1.25 9.37
C GLY A 102 -20.15 -2.73 9.75
N LEU A 103 -20.44 -3.04 11.02
CA LEU A 103 -20.70 -4.42 11.45
C LEU A 103 -22.11 -4.54 12.04
N SER A 104 -23.11 -4.37 11.17
CA SER A 104 -24.41 -5.02 11.25
C SER A 104 -25.25 -4.57 10.05
N GLU A 105 -25.98 -5.51 9.46
CA GLU A 105 -26.95 -5.35 8.36
C GLU A 105 -26.40 -5.47 6.93
N SER A 106 -26.02 -6.68 6.52
CA SER A 106 -26.81 -7.52 5.58
C SER A 106 -26.12 -8.86 5.32
#